data_AF-A0A2E1TNB6-F1
#
_entry.id   AF-A0A2E1TNB6-F1
#
_cell.length_a   1.000
_cell.length_b   1.000
_cell.length_c   1.000
_cell.angle_alpha   90.00
_cell.angle_beta   90.00
_cell.angle_gamma   90.00
#
_symmetry.space_group_name_H-M   'P 1'
#
loop_
_entity.id
_entity.type
_entity.pdbx_description
1 polymer ?
#
loop_
_entity_poly.entity_id
_entity_poly.type
_entity_poly.pdbx_seq_one_letter_code
_entity_poly.pdbx_strand_id
1 'polypeptide(L)' 'MVYCKSGARSASISNILTKNDFEEVYSLKGGFDAWISDNLPISKN' A
#
# COMPACT_ATOMS: atom_id res chain seq x y z
N MET A 1 3.47 -5.47 -4.20
CA MET A 1 3.19 -4.37 -3.25
C MET A 1 1.89 -3.68 -3.63
N VAL A 2 1.00 -3.43 -2.68
CA VAL A 2 -0.29 -2.75 -2.88
C VAL A 2 -0.40 -1.54 -1.95
N TYR A 3 -0.88 -0.41 -2.47
CA TYR A 3 -1.11 0.79 -1.67
C TYR A 3 -2.36 1.52 -2.13
N CYS A 4 -2.88 2.37 -1.26
CA CYS A 4 -3.94 3.31 -1.59
C CYS A 4 -3.67 4.63 -0.87
N LYS A 5 -4.55 5.63 -1.02
CA LYS A 5 -4.38 6.95 -0.42
C LYS A 5 -4.00 6.92 1.08
N SER A 6 -4.78 6.20 1.91
CA SER A 6 -4.62 6.18 3.38
C SER A 6 -4.22 4.81 3.98
N GLY A 7 -4.04 3.78 3.15
CA GLY A 7 -3.67 2.43 3.58
C GLY A 7 -4.83 1.46 3.86
N ALA A 8 -6.06 1.95 4.12
CA ALA A 8 -7.19 1.09 4.52
C ALA A 8 -7.60 0.07 3.44
N ARG A 9 -7.73 0.50 2.18
CA ARG A 9 -8.12 -0.39 1.06
C ARG A 9 -7.04 -1.42 0.77
N SER A 10 -5.78 -0.99 0.76
CA SER A 10 -4.63 -1.87 0.54
C SER A 10 -4.48 -2.91 1.63
N ALA A 11 -4.85 -2.63 2.88
CA ALA A 11 -4.87 -3.61 3.96
C ALA A 11 -5.89 -4.74 3.68
N SER A 12 -7.12 -4.39 3.29
CA SER A 12 -8.15 -5.37 2.92
C SER A 12 -7.72 -6.25 1.75
N ILE A 13 -7.15 -5.65 0.70
CA ILE A 13 -6.65 -6.39 -0.47
C ILE A 13 -5.47 -7.28 -0.08
N SER A 14 -4.57 -6.81 0.79
CA SER A 14 -3.43 -7.62 1.25
C SER A 14 -3.88 -8.88 1.99
N ASN A 15 -4.92 -8.77 2.80
CA ASN A 15 -5.53 -9.94 3.46
C ASN A 15 -6.15 -10.91 2.44
N ILE A 16 -6.78 -10.40 1.37
CA ILE A 16 -7.33 -11.24 0.31
C ILE A 16 -6.18 -11.97 -0.41
N LEU A 17 -5.13 -11.26 -0.82
CA LEU A 17 -3.98 -11.86 -1.51
C LEU A 17 -3.29 -12.91 -0.65
N THR A 18 -3.07 -12.63 0.64
CA THR A 18 -2.48 -13.59 1.59
C THR A 18 -3.33 -14.87 1.70
N LYS A 19 -4.66 -14.74 1.68
CA LYS A 19 -5.58 -15.90 1.68
C LYS A 19 -5.60 -16.68 0.37
N ASN A 20 -5.08 -16.12 -0.71
CA ASN A 20 -4.95 -16.76 -2.02
C ASN A 20 -3.51 -17.26 -2.26
N ASP A 21 -2.79 -17.58 -1.19
CA ASP A 21 -1.44 -18.17 -1.23
C ASP A 21 -0.39 -17.31 -1.96
N PHE A 22 -0.59 -15.99 -2.00
CA PHE A 22 0.50 -15.09 -2.40
C PHE A 22 1.54 -15.03 -1.29
N GLU A 23 2.74 -15.53 -1.58
CA GLU A 23 3.85 -15.63 -0.62
C GLU A 23 4.33 -14.26 -0.13
N GLU A 24 4.34 -13.25 -1.02
CA GLU A 24 4.93 -11.95 -0.75
C GLU A 24 3.95 -10.79 -0.96
N VAL A 25 3.20 -10.47 0.09
CA VAL A 25 2.21 -9.39 0.08
C VAL A 25 2.65 -8.23 0.96
N TYR A 26 3.06 -7.14 0.32
CA TYR A 26 3.48 -5.91 0.99
C TYR A 26 2.45 -4.81 0.85
N SER A 27 2.14 -4.11 1.94
CA SER A 27 1.26 -2.93 1.94
C SER A 27 1.96 -1.69 2.48
N LEU A 28 1.66 -0.52 1.90
CA LEU A 28 2.21 0.74 2.39
C LEU A 28 1.43 1.23 3.61
N LYS A 29 2.05 1.19 4.79
CA LYS A 29 1.47 1.70 6.03
C LYS A 29 1.19 3.21 5.90
N GLY A 30 -0.03 3.62 6.25
CA GLY A 30 -0.48 5.02 6.08
C GLY A 30 -0.77 5.43 4.63
N GLY A 31 -0.52 4.55 3.66
CA GLY A 31 -0.80 4.81 2.26
C GLY A 31 0.07 5.91 1.63
N PHE A 32 -0.39 6.41 0.48
CA PHE A 32 0.31 7.45 -0.26
C PHE A 32 0.39 8.79 0.50
N ASP A 33 -0.57 9.08 1.38
CA ASP A 33 -0.53 10.29 2.21
C ASP A 33 0.66 10.27 3.18
N ALA A 34 1.01 9.10 3.75
CA ALA A 34 2.20 8.94 4.57
C ALA A 34 3.49 9.09 3.74
N TRP A 35 3.51 8.55 2.51
CA TRP A 35 4.64 8.72 1.59
C TRP A 35 4.93 10.19 1.28
N ILE A 36 3.88 10.98 1.03
CA ILE A 36 4.01 12.43 0.83
C ILE A 36 4.44 13.13 2.12
N SER A 37 3.88 12.74 3.28
CA SER A 37 4.23 13.32 4.58
C SER A 37 5.72 13.14 4.91
N ASP A 38 6.31 12.02 4.47
CA ASP A 38 7.74 11.74 4.63
C ASP A 38 8.61 12.46 3.58
N ASN A 39 8.03 13.34 2.75
CA ASN A 39 8.69 14.08 1.67
C ASN A 39 9.43 13.17 0.68
N LEU A 40 8.92 11.97 0.46
CA LEU A 40 9.50 11.03 -0.50
C LEU A 40 9.16 11.44 -1.94
N PRO A 41 10.03 11.14 -2.92
CA PRO A 41 9.84 11.57 -4.30
C PRO A 41 8.56 10.98 -4.89
N ILE A 42 7.84 11.81 -5.65
CA ILE A 42 6.66 11.42 -6.41
C ILE A 42 6.88 11.78 -7.88
N SER A 43 6.53 10.88 -8.78
CA SER A 43 6.47 11.17 -10.20
C SER A 43 5.04 11.56 -10.58
N LYS A 44 4.90 12.67 -11.31
CA LYS A 44 3.66 13.08 -11.95
C LYS A 44 3.93 13.11 -13.45
N ASN A 45 3.16 12.34 -14.21
CA ASN A 45 3.10 12.47 -15.66
C ASN A 45 2.31 13.73 -16.06
#